data_AF-A0A0B4VJK8-F1
#
_entry.id   AF-A0A0B4VJK8-F1
#
_cell.length_a   1.000
_cell.length_b   1.000
_cell.length_c   1.000
_cell.angle_alpha   90.00
_cell.angle_beta   90.00
_cell.angle_gamma   90.00
#
_symmetry.space_group_name_H-M   'P 1'
#
loop_
_entity.id
_entity.type
_entity.pdbx_description
1 polymer ?
#
loop_
_entity_poly.entity_id
_entity_poly.type
_entity_poly.pdbx_seq_one_letter_code
_entity_poly.pdbx_strand_id
1 'polypeptide(L)' 'MAVPKKRTSKSKKRIRETIWREKAKEAKLKAFSLAQSILTGRSKSFYYTTNEKNSKISQ' A
#
# COMPACT_ATOMS: atom_id res chain seq x y z
N MET A 1 27.20 26.81 2.86
CA MET A 1 26.05 25.87 2.97
C MET A 1 25.42 26.04 4.35
N ALA A 2 24.09 25.95 4.46
CA ALA A 2 23.43 26.05 5.76
C ALA A 2 23.67 24.79 6.60
N VAL A 3 24.07 24.97 7.86
CA VAL A 3 24.35 23.89 8.81
C VAL A 3 23.38 24.00 9.99
N PRO A 4 22.77 22.90 10.45
CA PRO A 4 21.89 22.94 11.62
C PRO A 4 22.67 23.35 12.87
N LYS A 5 22.26 24.44 13.52
CA LYS A 5 22.92 24.91 14.75
C LYS A 5 22.73 23.95 15.94
N LYS A 6 21.62 23.21 15.96
CA LYS A 6 21.24 22.25 17.01
C LYS A 6 20.54 21.04 16.40
N ARG A 7 20.64 19.89 17.07
CA ARG A 7 19.89 18.70 16.70
C ARG A 7 18.39 18.90 16.92
N THR A 8 17.58 18.27 16.08
CA THR A 8 16.13 18.22 16.29
C THR A 8 15.79 17.41 17.53
N SER A 9 14.79 17.84 18.29
CA SER A 9 14.29 17.06 19.43
C SER A 9 13.74 15.70 18.99
N LYS A 10 13.74 14.73 19.91
CA LYS A 10 13.21 13.37 19.63
C LYS A 10 11.76 13.41 19.16
N SER A 11 10.93 14.27 19.77
CA SER A 11 9.52 14.45 19.39
C SER A 11 9.37 14.95 17.95
N LYS A 12 10.09 16.03 17.57
CA LYS A 12 10.03 16.57 16.20
C LYS A 12 10.52 15.57 15.14
N LYS A 13 11.52 14.74 15.47
CA LYS A 13 11.96 13.65 14.59
C LYS A 13 10.86 12.60 14.40
N ARG A 14 10.25 12.11 15.48
CA ARG A 14 9.17 11.11 15.43
C ARG A 14 7.96 11.58 14.63
N ILE A 15 7.52 12.82 14.81
CA ILE A 15 6.38 13.38 14.06
C ILE A 15 6.63 13.30 12.54
N ARG A 16 7.85 13.66 12.09
CA ARG A 16 8.20 13.56 10.66
C ARG A 16 8.21 12.12 10.16
N GLU A 17 8.71 11.19 10.96
CA GLU A 17 8.67 9.75 10.62
C GLU A 17 7.23 9.23 10.53
N THR A 18 6.35 9.64 11.45
CA THR A 18 4.94 9.25 11.44
C THR A 18 4.24 9.74 10.18
N ILE A 19 4.43 11.01 9.79
CA ILE A 19 3.86 11.57 8.55
C ILE A 19 4.31 10.76 7.32
N TRP A 20 5.57 10.32 7.29
CA TRP A 20 6.06 9.49 6.20
C TRP A 20 5.42 8.09 6.20
N ARG A 21 5.26 7.46 7.37
CA ARG A 21 4.61 6.15 7.53
C ARG A 21 3.11 6.18 7.24
N GLU A 22 2.45 7.30 7.50
CA GLU A 22 1.01 7.47 7.28
C GLU A 22 0.63 7.33 5.80
N LYS A 23 1.49 7.79 4.88
CA LYS A 23 1.31 7.58 3.44
C LYS A 23 1.24 6.09 3.08
N ALA A 24 2.05 5.25 3.73
CA ALA A 24 2.01 3.81 3.51
C ALA A 24 0.72 3.17 4.05
N LYS A 25 0.13 3.74 5.12
CA LYS A 25 -1.15 3.28 5.67
C LYS A 25 -2.28 3.47 4.67
N GLU A 26 -2.32 4.59 3.96
CA GLU A 26 -3.32 4.84 2.91
C GLU A 26 -3.19 3.84 1.74
N ALA A 27 -1.96 3.59 1.28
CA ALA A 27 -1.69 2.59 0.26
C ALA A 27 -2.13 1.19 0.69
N LYS A 28 -1.86 0.81 1.96
CA LYS A 28 -2.31 -0.45 2.54
C LYS A 28 -3.83 -0.61 2.49
N LEU A 29 -4.59 0.43 2.87
CA LEU A 29 -6.06 0.37 2.89
C LEU A 29 -6.63 0.16 1.49
N LYS A 30 -6.11 0.90 0.49
CA LYS A 30 -6.52 0.75 -0.92
C LYS A 30 -6.20 -0.64 -1.45
N ALA A 31 -4.99 -1.13 -1.20
CA ALA A 31 -4.57 -2.46 -1.62
C ALA A 31 -5.42 -3.57 -1.00
N PHE A 32 -5.76 -3.45 0.29
CA PHE A 32 -6.60 -4.44 0.98
C PHE A 32 -8.04 -4.47 0.44
N SER A 33 -8.65 -3.31 0.19
CA SER A 33 -9.97 -3.22 -0.44
C SER A 33 -9.95 -3.82 -1.85
N LEU A 34 -8.90 -3.55 -2.62
CA LEU A 34 -8.73 -4.11 -3.96
C LEU A 34 -8.61 -5.63 -3.93
N ALA A 35 -7.79 -6.19 -3.03
CA ALA A 35 -7.64 -7.62 -2.88
C ALA A 35 -8.96 -8.33 -2.56
N GLN A 36 -9.77 -7.77 -1.65
CA GLN A 36 -11.10 -8.31 -1.36
C GLN A 36 -12.01 -8.30 -2.58
N SER A 37 -12.01 -7.21 -3.36
CA SER A 37 -12.80 -7.14 -4.60
C SER A 37 -12.41 -8.26 -5.58
N ILE A 38 -11.11 -8.48 -5.78
CA ILE A 38 -10.58 -9.54 -6.65
C ILE A 38 -11.00 -10.92 -6.15
N LEU A 39 -10.83 -11.19 -4.85
CA LEU A 39 -11.16 -12.49 -4.24
C LEU A 39 -12.64 -12.85 -4.40
N THR A 40 -13.55 -11.88 -4.42
CA THR A 40 -14.97 -12.16 -4.61
C THR A 40 -15.35 -12.56 -6.04
N GLY A 41 -14.50 -12.31 -7.04
CA GLY A 41 -14.76 -12.64 -8.46
C GLY A 41 -15.96 -11.92 -9.09
N ARG A 42 -16.58 -10.97 -8.39
CA ARG A 42 -17.78 -10.24 -8.86
C ARG A 42 -17.43 -9.05 -9.77
N SER A 43 -16.23 -8.48 -9.62
CA SER A 43 -15.77 -7.33 -10.38
C SER A 43 -15.26 -7.76 -11.76
N LYS A 44 -15.86 -7.22 -12.82
CA LYS A 44 -15.49 -7.49 -14.23
C LYS A 44 -14.53 -6.45 -14.83
N SER A 45 -14.15 -5.43 -14.06
CA SER A 45 -13.37 -4.28 -14.54
C SER A 45 -11.86 -4.42 -14.35
N PHE A 46 -11.40 -5.40 -13.57
CA PHE A 46 -9.98 -5.59 -13.24
C PHE A 46 -9.42 -6.82 -13.96
N TYR A 47 -8.41 -6.62 -14.81
CA TYR A 47 -7.75 -7.68 -15.56
C TYR A 47 -6.29 -7.79 -15.13
N TYR A 48 -5.81 -9.01 -14.87
CA TYR A 48 -4.42 -9.29 -14.59
C TYR A 48 -3.98 -10.50 -15.44
N THR A 49 -2.74 -10.50 -15.91
CA THR A 49 -2.22 -11.62 -16.69
C THR A 49 -1.96 -12.80 -15.76
N THR A 50 -2.89 -13.74 -15.70
CA THR A 50 -2.63 -15.07 -15.13
C THR A 50 -1.70 -15.80 -16.09
N ASN A 51 -0.46 -16.08 -15.66
CA ASN A 51 0.37 -17.07 -16.36
C ASN A 51 -0.25 -18.45 -16.06
N GLU A 52 -1.28 -18.80 -16.82
CA GLU A 52 -2.01 -20.04 -16.62
C GLU A 52 -1.13 -21.25 -16.94
N LYS A 53 -0.50 -21.81 -15.92
CA LYS A 53 -0.34 -23.25 -15.78
C LYS A 53 -1.15 -23.68 -14.58
N ASN A 54 -2.34 -24.22 -14.86
CA ASN A 54 -3.37 -24.76 -13.94
C ASN A 54 -4.21 -23.65 -13.26
N SER A 55 -5.53 -23.63 -13.34
CA SER A 55 -6.50 -24.72 -13.53
C SER A 55 -7.80 -24.17 -14.12
N LYS A 56 -8.28 -24.79 -15.20
CA LYS A 56 -9.71 -24.77 -15.54
C LYS A 56 -10.49 -25.30 -14.34
N ILE A 57 -11.28 -24.44 -13.71
CA ILE A 57 -12.34 -24.78 -12.75
C ILE A 57 -13.40 -23.70 -12.99
N SER A 58 -14.64 -23.96 -13.37
CA SER A 58 -15.41 -25.14 -13.73
C SER A 58 -16.54 -24.63 -14.63
N GLN A 59 -17.23 -25.52 -15.32
CA GLN A 59 -18.55 -25.22 -15.88
C GLN A 59 -19.50 -24.65 -14.82
#